data_AF-A0A158KQF0-F1
#
_entry.id   AF-A0A158KQF0-F1
#
_cell.length_a   1.000
_cell.length_b   1.000
_cell.length_c   1.000
_cell.angle_alpha   90.00
_cell.angle_beta   90.00
_cell.angle_gamma   90.00
#
_symmetry.space_group_name_H-M   'P 1'
#
loop_
_entity.id
_entity.type
_entity.pdbx_description
1 polymer ?
#
loop_
_entity_poly.entity_id
_entity_poly.type
_entity_poly.pdbx_seq_one_letter_code
_entity_poly.pdbx_strand_id
1 'polypeptide(L)'
;MNAHAGFTIAYIEAQWHSDILAPGKQAFARRMQGKGIDEDRIHFFTVPGAFEIPLFARRLAASGRYDAIAGAAFVVDGGIYRHDFVASTVVDALMRVQLDANVPVFSMVLTPHHFHEHAAHLQFFKDHFSIKGSELADACMQQLLNLEALDHHRVETLT
;
A
#
# COMPACT_ATOMS: atom_id res chain seq x y z
N MET A 1 13.31 -9.39 22.86
CA MET A 1 13.10 -8.51 21.69
C MET A 1 12.18 -9.26 20.75
N ASN A 2 11.02 -8.71 20.40
CA ASN A 2 10.10 -9.39 19.49
C ASN A 2 10.79 -9.57 18.13
N ALA A 3 10.77 -10.78 17.58
CA ALA A 3 11.46 -11.15 16.34
C ALA A 3 11.06 -10.30 15.12
N HIS A 4 9.94 -9.58 15.20
CA HIS A 4 9.29 -8.89 14.08
C HIS A 4 9.60 -7.38 14.01
N ALA A 5 10.45 -6.85 14.88
CA ALA A 5 10.90 -5.45 14.83
C ALA A 5 11.82 -5.14 13.62
N GLY A 6 11.87 -6.07 12.67
CA GLY A 6 12.86 -6.23 11.59
C GLY A 6 12.42 -5.72 10.21
N PHE A 7 11.17 -5.33 9.98
CA PHE A 7 10.69 -4.99 8.64
C PHE A 7 10.76 -3.50 8.32
N THR A 8 11.18 -3.17 7.09
CA THR A 8 11.18 -1.84 6.49
C THR A 8 10.14 -1.77 5.38
N ILE A 9 9.25 -0.79 5.45
CA ILE A 9 8.12 -0.66 4.53
C ILE A 9 8.23 0.64 3.75
N ALA A 10 7.98 0.57 2.44
CA ALA A 10 7.71 1.76 1.64
C ALA A 10 6.20 1.96 1.48
N TYR A 11 5.73 3.19 1.67
CA TYR A 11 4.36 3.60 1.43
C TYR A 11 4.36 4.68 0.35
N ILE A 12 3.73 4.42 -0.78
CA ILE A 12 3.64 5.31 -1.93
C ILE A 12 2.21 5.85 -2.01
N GLU A 13 2.03 7.16 -1.97
CA GLU A 13 0.73 7.81 -2.12
C GLU A 13 0.65 8.67 -3.38
N ALA A 14 -0.49 8.62 -4.06
CA ALA A 14 -0.81 9.59 -5.11
C ALA A 14 -1.10 10.98 -4.51
N GLN A 15 -0.78 12.05 -5.24
CA GLN A 15 -1.04 13.41 -4.79
C GLN A 15 -2.50 13.84 -5.04
N TRP A 16 -3.15 13.28 -6.06
CA TRP A 16 -4.57 13.51 -6.31
C TRP A 16 -5.42 12.97 -5.17
N HIS A 17 -6.36 13.80 -4.68
CA HIS A 17 -7.21 13.50 -3.52
C HIS A 17 -6.44 13.19 -2.23
N SER A 18 -5.28 13.83 -2.03
CA SER A 18 -4.44 13.61 -0.84
C SER A 18 -5.16 13.86 0.49
N ASP A 19 -6.17 14.71 0.52
CA ASP A 19 -6.99 14.95 1.71
C ASP A 19 -7.89 13.76 2.07
N ILE A 20 -8.31 12.96 1.08
CA ILE A 20 -9.03 11.68 1.26
C ILE A 20 -8.05 10.57 1.67
N LEU A 21 -6.82 10.58 1.13
CA LEU A 21 -5.80 9.56 1.42
C LEU A 21 -5.17 9.73 2.81
N ALA A 22 -5.04 10.97 3.29
CA ALA A 22 -4.32 11.30 4.52
C ALA A 22 -4.80 10.51 5.77
N PRO A 23 -6.12 10.35 6.04
CA PRO A 23 -6.60 9.50 7.12
C PRO A 23 -6.13 8.05 7.02
N GLY A 24 -6.10 7.49 5.80
CA GLY A 24 -5.63 6.13 5.55
C GLY A 24 -4.14 5.96 5.81
N LYS A 25 -3.31 6.92 5.37
CA LYS A 25 -1.87 6.95 5.69
C LYS A 25 -1.62 7.00 7.20
N GLN A 26 -2.34 7.86 7.91
CA GLN A 26 -2.22 7.98 9.38
C GLN A 26 -2.69 6.71 10.10
N ALA A 27 -3.77 6.08 9.64
CA ALA A 27 -4.25 4.82 10.18
C ALA A 27 -3.27 3.67 9.94
N PHE A 28 -2.70 3.58 8.74
CA PHE A 28 -1.65 2.62 8.40
C PHE A 28 -0.45 2.76 9.35
N ALA A 29 0.09 3.98 9.48
CA ALA A 29 1.25 4.25 10.33
C ALA A 29 0.99 3.85 11.80
N ARG A 30 -0.13 4.32 12.37
CA ARG A 30 -0.51 3.99 13.76
C ARG A 30 -0.71 2.49 13.96
N ARG A 31 -1.33 1.81 12.99
CA ARG A 31 -1.58 0.37 13.08
C ARG A 31 -0.29 -0.45 12.98
N MET A 32 0.66 -0.05 12.14
CA MET A 32 1.99 -0.67 12.04
C MET A 32 2.82 -0.44 13.31
N GLN A 33 2.79 0.77 13.86
CA GLN A 33 3.42 1.07 15.16
C GLN A 33 2.82 0.20 16.29
N GLY A 34 1.50 0.05 16.32
CA GLY A 34 0.81 -0.85 17.25
C GLY A 34 1.19 -2.34 17.10
N LYS A 35 1.83 -2.72 15.99
CA LYS A 35 2.38 -4.06 15.73
C LYS A 35 3.89 -4.16 15.98
N GLY A 36 4.53 -3.08 16.42
CA GLY A 36 5.95 -3.05 16.76
C GLY A 36 6.88 -2.68 15.60
N ILE A 37 6.37 -2.06 14.54
CA ILE A 37 7.21 -1.43 13.51
C ILE A 37 7.50 0.01 13.90
N ASP A 38 8.78 0.35 14.05
CA ASP A 38 9.20 1.70 14.39
C ASP A 38 8.88 2.70 13.27
N GLU A 39 8.63 3.95 13.63
CA GLU A 39 8.20 5.00 12.68
C GLU A 39 9.22 5.24 11.57
N ASP A 40 10.51 5.22 11.92
CA ASP A 40 11.62 5.42 10.99
C ASP A 40 11.78 4.27 9.99
N ARG A 41 11.08 3.15 10.19
CA ARG A 41 11.05 2.01 9.27
C ARG A 41 9.91 2.08 8.25
N ILE A 42 9.04 3.08 8.35
CA ILE A 42 7.97 3.32 7.39
C ILE A 42 8.33 4.56 6.56
N HIS A 43 8.81 4.34 5.35
CA HIS A 43 9.21 5.42 4.45
C HIS A 43 8.04 5.83 3.55
N PHE A 44 7.61 7.09 3.66
CA PHE A 44 6.52 7.65 2.86
C PHE A 44 7.05 8.36 1.61
N PHE A 45 6.44 8.07 0.47
CA PHE A 45 6.74 8.65 -0.84
C PHE A 45 5.47 9.19 -1.47
N THR A 46 5.58 10.29 -2.20
CA THR A 46 4.48 10.86 -2.96
C THR A 46 4.79 10.81 -4.45
N VAL A 47 3.80 10.46 -5.26
CA VAL A 47 3.84 10.50 -6.73
C VAL A 47 2.65 11.32 -7.27
N PRO A 48 2.70 11.83 -8.51
CA PRO A 48 1.61 12.66 -9.04
C PRO A 48 0.24 11.96 -9.00
N GLY A 49 0.13 10.75 -9.53
CA GLY A 49 -1.12 9.98 -9.56
C GLY A 49 -0.92 8.48 -9.41
N ALA A 50 -2.03 7.74 -9.50
CA ALA A 50 -2.02 6.27 -9.37
C ALA A 50 -1.13 5.59 -10.42
N PHE A 51 -1.03 6.18 -11.61
CA PHE A 51 -0.34 5.60 -12.77
C PHE A 51 1.18 5.52 -12.58
N GLU A 52 1.76 6.41 -11.76
CA GLU A 52 3.20 6.41 -11.46
C GLU A 52 3.58 5.40 -10.36
N ILE A 53 2.61 4.93 -9.56
CA ILE A 53 2.86 4.02 -8.42
C ILE A 53 3.60 2.75 -8.85
N PRO A 54 3.21 2.02 -9.92
CA PRO A 54 3.85 0.74 -10.24
C PRO A 54 5.33 0.88 -10.62
N LEU A 55 5.70 1.91 -11.40
CA LEU A 55 7.11 2.14 -11.74
C LEU A 55 7.93 2.51 -10.50
N PHE A 56 7.35 3.34 -9.62
CA PHE A 56 8.01 3.72 -8.37
C PHE A 56 8.19 2.51 -7.44
N ALA A 57 7.15 1.68 -7.27
CA ALA A 57 7.19 0.44 -6.51
C ALA A 57 8.25 -0.52 -7.06
N ARG A 58 8.34 -0.71 -8.38
CA ARG A 58 9.37 -1.53 -9.00
C ARG A 58 10.79 -1.08 -8.65
N ARG A 59 11.04 0.23 -8.67
CA ARG A 59 12.36 0.79 -8.33
C ARG A 59 12.69 0.63 -6.85
N LEU A 60 11.71 0.79 -5.98
CA LEU A 60 11.88 0.53 -4.55
C LEU A 60 12.16 -0.95 -4.28
N ALA A 61 11.42 -1.88 -4.90
CA ALA A 61 11.64 -3.31 -4.75
C ALA A 61 13.04 -3.71 -5.23
N ALA A 62 13.45 -3.23 -6.41
CA ALA A 62 14.78 -3.47 -6.98
C ALA A 62 15.93 -2.87 -6.14
N SER A 63 15.63 -1.95 -5.21
CA SER A 63 16.67 -1.39 -4.33
C SER A 63 17.12 -2.36 -3.23
N GLY A 64 16.33 -3.40 -2.94
CA GLY A 64 16.60 -4.36 -1.87
C GLY A 64 16.50 -3.79 -0.45
N ARG A 65 15.97 -2.57 -0.28
CA ARG A 65 15.88 -1.88 1.02
C ARG A 65 14.55 -2.07 1.76
N TYR A 66 13.57 -2.69 1.12
CA TYR A 66 12.19 -2.76 1.62
C TYR A 66 11.71 -4.20 1.59
N ASP A 67 11.12 -4.62 2.70
CA ASP A 67 10.50 -5.93 2.85
C ASP A 67 9.08 -5.94 2.28
N ALA A 68 8.43 -4.78 2.24
CA ALA A 68 7.11 -4.60 1.66
C ALA A 68 6.93 -3.21 1.06
N ILE A 69 6.01 -3.12 0.11
CA ILE A 69 5.60 -1.86 -0.53
C ILE A 69 4.08 -1.74 -0.51
N ALA A 70 3.55 -0.60 -0.11
CA ALA A 70 2.13 -0.29 -0.18
C ALA A 70 1.89 0.89 -1.14
N GLY A 71 0.95 0.74 -2.07
CA GLY A 71 0.49 1.81 -2.96
C GLY A 71 -0.91 2.30 -2.56
N ALA A 72 -1.08 3.62 -2.45
CA ALA A 72 -2.34 4.26 -2.07
C ALA A 72 -2.77 5.30 -3.10
N ALA A 73 -3.99 5.17 -3.61
CA ALA A 73 -4.58 6.18 -4.49
C ALA A 73 -6.10 6.10 -4.45
N PHE A 74 -6.74 7.20 -4.84
CA PHE A 74 -8.18 7.27 -5.01
C PHE A 74 -8.47 7.61 -6.47
N VAL A 75 -8.95 6.62 -7.22
CA VAL A 75 -9.20 6.75 -8.66
C VAL A 75 -10.71 6.90 -8.85
N VAL A 76 -11.17 8.06 -9.28
CA VAL A 76 -12.60 8.38 -9.33
C VAL A 76 -13.08 8.65 -10.75
N ASP A 77 -14.38 8.43 -10.96
CA ASP A 77 -15.05 8.91 -12.17
C ASP A 77 -15.28 10.42 -12.10
N GLY A 78 -14.56 11.17 -12.95
CA GLY A 78 -14.76 12.61 -13.11
C GLY A 78 -15.90 12.99 -14.07
N GLY A 79 -16.60 12.02 -14.67
CA GLY A 79 -17.70 12.23 -15.60
C GLY A 79 -17.30 12.63 -17.03
N ILE A 80 -16.00 12.78 -17.31
CA ILE A 80 -15.46 13.17 -18.63
C ILE A 80 -14.71 12.02 -19.29
N TYR A 81 -13.84 11.34 -18.54
CA TYR A 81 -12.95 10.29 -19.06
C TYR A 81 -13.11 8.99 -18.27
N ARG A 82 -12.83 7.87 -18.94
CA ARG A 82 -12.91 6.54 -18.33
C ARG A 82 -11.74 6.28 -17.40
N HIS A 83 -12.03 6.29 -16.11
CA HIS A 83 -11.08 6.04 -15.03
C HIS A 83 -10.75 4.53 -14.87
N ASP A 84 -11.65 3.63 -15.27
CA ASP A 84 -11.49 2.17 -15.12
C ASP A 84 -10.18 1.64 -15.71
N PHE A 85 -9.76 2.16 -16.86
CA PHE A 85 -8.54 1.72 -17.53
C PHE A 85 -7.30 2.03 -16.70
N VAL A 86 -7.31 3.14 -15.96
CA VAL A 86 -6.20 3.50 -15.06
C VAL A 86 -6.19 2.54 -13.87
N ALA A 87 -7.34 2.32 -13.24
CA ALA A 87 -7.46 1.47 -12.06
C ALA A 87 -6.99 0.03 -12.34
N SER A 88 -7.50 -0.60 -13.40
CA SER A 88 -7.12 -1.98 -13.76
C SER A 88 -5.65 -2.07 -14.12
N THR A 89 -5.14 -1.14 -14.94
CA THR A 89 -3.73 -1.11 -15.36
C THR A 89 -2.79 -0.99 -14.15
N VAL A 90 -3.14 -0.16 -13.17
CA VAL A 90 -2.34 0.02 -11.96
C VAL A 90 -2.32 -1.26 -11.12
N VAL A 91 -3.48 -1.84 -10.83
CA VAL A 91 -3.57 -3.07 -10.02
C VAL A 91 -2.83 -4.24 -10.69
N ASP A 92 -3.03 -4.42 -12.00
CA ASP A 92 -2.32 -5.45 -12.78
C ASP A 92 -0.80 -5.25 -12.75
N ALA A 93 -0.35 -4.00 -12.85
CA ALA A 93 1.07 -3.68 -12.81
C ALA A 93 1.66 -3.91 -11.41
N LEU A 94 0.97 -3.56 -10.32
CA LEU A 94 1.42 -3.86 -8.96
C LEU A 94 1.55 -5.37 -8.72
N MET A 95 0.62 -6.17 -9.26
CA MET A 95 0.71 -7.64 -9.23
C MET A 95 1.96 -8.14 -9.97
N ARG A 96 2.24 -7.62 -11.17
CA ARG A 96 3.47 -7.99 -11.90
C ARG A 96 4.72 -7.60 -11.12
N VAL A 97 4.76 -6.40 -10.53
CA VAL A 97 5.92 -5.93 -9.76
C VAL A 97 6.25 -6.89 -8.61
N GLN A 98 5.26 -7.32 -7.82
CA GLN A 98 5.55 -8.23 -6.70
C GLN A 98 6.00 -9.62 -7.17
N LEU A 99 5.39 -10.15 -8.23
CA LEU A 99 5.75 -11.46 -8.79
C LEU A 99 7.16 -11.45 -9.38
N ASP A 100 7.54 -10.37 -10.07
CA ASP A 100 8.86 -10.24 -10.69
C ASP A 100 9.97 -9.95 -9.66
N ALA A 101 9.67 -9.12 -8.65
CA ALA A 101 10.68 -8.68 -7.68
C ALA A 101 10.79 -9.58 -6.44
N ASN A 102 9.84 -10.50 -6.22
CA ASN A 102 9.71 -11.29 -5.00
C ASN A 102 9.68 -10.41 -3.72
N VAL A 103 9.02 -9.26 -3.81
CA VAL A 103 8.76 -8.35 -2.68
C VAL A 103 7.25 -8.08 -2.68
N PRO A 104 6.52 -8.34 -1.58
CA PRO A 104 5.08 -8.16 -1.54
C PRO A 104 4.69 -6.69 -1.77
N VAL A 105 3.76 -6.47 -2.70
CA VAL A 105 3.22 -5.15 -3.04
C VAL A 105 1.71 -5.14 -2.75
N PHE A 106 1.28 -4.24 -1.87
CA PHE A 106 -0.11 -4.10 -1.44
C PHE A 106 -0.79 -2.92 -2.12
N SER A 107 -2.09 -3.08 -2.38
CA SER A 107 -2.90 -2.05 -3.03
C SER A 107 -3.97 -1.51 -2.08
N MET A 108 -3.92 -0.20 -1.84
CA MET A 108 -5.03 0.65 -1.44
C MET A 108 -5.29 1.67 -2.56
N VAL A 109 -5.23 1.19 -3.82
CA VAL A 109 -5.68 1.93 -5.00
C VAL A 109 -7.17 1.64 -5.16
N LEU A 110 -8.00 2.51 -4.58
CA LEU A 110 -9.43 2.28 -4.46
C LEU A 110 -10.20 3.07 -5.53
N THR A 111 -11.15 2.39 -6.16
CA THR A 111 -11.98 2.93 -7.24
C THR A 111 -13.46 2.78 -6.85
N PRO A 112 -14.11 3.82 -6.31
CA PRO A 112 -15.51 3.72 -5.92
C PRO A 112 -16.41 3.68 -7.14
N HIS A 113 -17.55 2.98 -7.04
CA HIS A 113 -18.59 3.06 -8.08
C HIS A 113 -19.14 4.48 -8.25
N HIS A 114 -19.23 5.24 -7.15
CA HIS A 114 -19.75 6.59 -7.14
C HIS A 114 -18.91 7.49 -6.24
N PHE A 115 -18.49 8.62 -6.80
CA PHE A 115 -17.87 9.70 -6.07
C PHE A 115 -18.31 11.03 -6.68
N HIS A 116 -18.54 12.01 -5.82
CA HIS A 116 -18.90 13.37 -6.21
C HIS A 116 -18.26 14.30 -5.18
N GLU A 117 -17.75 15.44 -5.61
CA GLU A 117 -16.99 16.37 -4.75
C GLU A 117 -17.90 17.22 -3.85
N HIS A 118 -18.78 16.58 -3.10
CA HIS A 118 -19.60 17.22 -2.06
C HIS A 118 -19.28 16.66 -0.68
N ALA A 119 -19.60 17.45 0.36
CA ALA A 119 -19.20 17.20 1.75
C ALA A 119 -19.50 15.77 2.25
N ALA A 120 -20.67 15.21 1.95
CA ALA A 120 -21.04 13.87 2.40
C ALA A 120 -20.12 12.77 1.86
N HIS A 121 -19.78 12.80 0.56
CA HIS A 121 -18.87 11.83 -0.04
C HIS A 121 -17.44 12.05 0.44
N LEU A 122 -16.97 13.30 0.51
CA LEU A 122 -15.65 13.63 1.04
C LEU A 122 -15.47 13.07 2.46
N GLN A 123 -16.44 13.26 3.34
CA GLN A 123 -16.40 12.74 4.71
C GLN A 123 -16.44 11.21 4.73
N PHE A 124 -17.38 10.60 4.01
CA PHE A 124 -17.50 9.15 3.94
C PHE A 124 -16.20 8.48 3.50
N PHE A 125 -15.57 8.98 2.43
CA PHE A 125 -14.33 8.39 1.94
C PHE A 125 -13.15 8.66 2.86
N LYS A 126 -13.07 9.81 3.54
CA LYS A 126 -12.05 10.04 4.58
C LYS A 126 -12.15 9.01 5.71
N ASP A 127 -13.35 8.78 6.21
CA ASP A 127 -13.59 7.80 7.28
C ASP A 127 -13.30 6.37 6.79
N HIS A 128 -13.74 6.04 5.57
CA HIS A 128 -13.51 4.73 4.98
C HIS A 128 -12.02 4.47 4.71
N PHE A 129 -11.26 5.47 4.24
CA PHE A 129 -9.81 5.33 4.03
C PHE A 129 -9.07 5.11 5.34
N SER A 130 -9.52 5.67 6.47
CA SER A 130 -8.97 5.34 7.79
C SER A 130 -9.10 3.85 8.12
N ILE A 131 -10.26 3.24 7.81
CA ILE A 131 -10.47 1.78 7.97
C ILE A 131 -9.53 1.02 7.03
N LYS A 132 -9.51 1.40 5.74
CA LYS A 132 -8.67 0.73 4.72
C LYS A 132 -7.18 0.84 4.99
N GLY A 133 -6.71 1.94 5.56
CA GLY A 133 -5.33 2.08 6.02
C GLY A 133 -4.97 1.08 7.12
N SER A 134 -5.89 0.83 8.06
CA SER A 134 -5.69 -0.17 9.12
C SER A 134 -5.70 -1.59 8.58
N GLU A 135 -6.64 -1.92 7.68
CA GLU A 135 -6.70 -3.22 7.01
C GLU A 135 -5.45 -3.49 6.16
N LEU A 136 -4.95 -2.47 5.46
CA LEU A 136 -3.72 -2.53 4.69
C LEU A 136 -2.51 -2.87 5.58
N ALA A 137 -2.40 -2.25 6.76
CA ALA A 137 -1.36 -2.56 7.73
C ALA A 137 -1.48 -3.99 8.28
N ASP A 138 -2.70 -4.45 8.56
CA ASP A 138 -2.95 -5.83 9.00
C ASP A 138 -2.54 -6.84 7.92
N ALA A 139 -2.93 -6.62 6.66
CA ALA A 139 -2.54 -7.46 5.54
C ALA A 139 -1.02 -7.45 5.29
N CYS A 140 -0.40 -6.27 5.34
CA CYS A 140 1.04 -6.10 5.17
C CYS A 140 1.82 -6.92 6.20
N MET A 141 1.50 -6.76 7.49
CA MET A 141 2.19 -7.49 8.56
C MET A 141 1.96 -8.98 8.45
N GLN A 142 0.71 -9.42 8.24
CA GLN A 142 0.41 -10.85 8.16
C GLN A 142 1.17 -11.53 7.03
N GLN A 143 1.27 -10.89 5.86
CA GLN A 143 1.97 -11.45 4.72
C GLN A 143 3.48 -11.47 4.91
N LEU A 144 4.07 -10.43 5.50
CA LEU A 144 5.49 -10.43 5.86
C LEU A 144 5.84 -11.60 6.79
N LEU A 145 5.03 -11.82 7.82
CA LEU A 145 5.20 -12.95 8.74
C LEU A 145 5.06 -14.31 8.04
N ASN A 146 4.11 -14.44 7.10
CA ASN A 146 3.94 -15.67 6.33
C ASN A 146 5.17 -15.96 5.46
N LEU A 147 5.73 -14.94 4.81
CA LEU A 147 6.93 -15.09 3.97
C LEU A 147 8.17 -15.43 4.82
N GLU A 148 8.36 -14.75 5.94
CA GLU A 148 9.43 -15.08 6.91
C GLU A 148 9.34 -16.53 7.38
N ALA A 149 8.15 -17.00 7.76
CA ALA A 149 7.93 -18.39 8.14
C ALA A 149 8.23 -19.39 7.01
N LEU A 150 7.80 -19.08 5.78
CA LEU A 150 8.07 -19.93 4.60
C LEU A 150 9.57 -20.06 4.33
N ASP A 151 10.32 -18.97 4.46
CA ASP A 151 11.77 -18.98 4.23
C ASP A 151 12.53 -19.72 5.34
N HIS A 152 12.10 -19.61 6.61
CA HIS A 152 12.69 -20.39 7.71
C HIS A 152 12.45 -21.90 7.58
N HIS A 153 11.25 -22.33 7.19
CA HIS A 153 10.96 -23.75 6.96
C HIS A 153 11.81 -24.37 5.83
N ARG A 154 12.17 -23.57 4.81
CA ARG A 154 13.07 -24.03 3.73
C ARG A 154 14.49 -24.29 4.22
N VAL A 155 14.97 -23.58 5.26
CA VAL A 155 16.31 -23.79 5.81
C VAL A 155 16.37 -25.09 6.63
N GLU A 156 15.37 -25.37 7.45
CA GLU A 156 15.34 -26.57 8.32
C GLU A 156 15.21 -27.89 7.53
N THR A 157 14.65 -27.86 6.32
CA THR A 157 14.43 -29.07 5.51
C THR A 157 15.63 -29.43 4.61
N LEU A 158 16.63 -28.54 4.51
CA LEU A 158 17.83 -28.71 3.67
C LEU A 158 19.12 -29.01 4.46
N THR A 159 19.04 -29.04 5.78
CA THR A 159 20.12 -29.45 6.72
C THR A 159 19.87 -30.83 7.28
#